data_AF-A0A0F9LAC0-F1
#
_entry.id   AF-A0A0F9LAC0-F1
#
_cell.length_a   1.000
_cell.length_b   1.000
_cell.length_c   1.000
_cell.angle_alpha   90.00
_cell.angle_beta   90.00
_cell.angle_gamma   90.00
#
_symmetry.space_group_name_H-M   'P 1'
#
loop_
_entity.id
_entity.type
_entity.pdbx_description
1 polymer ?
#
loop_
_entity_poly.entity_id
_entity_poly.type
_entity_poly.pdbx_seq_one_letter_code
_entity_poly.pdbx_strand_id
1 'polypeptide(L)'
;MGKIIGIDLGTSNSAAAVLIGGKPTIIPSAEGLTIGGKAFPSVVAFTKEDQRLVGEPARRQAISNPDRTITAIKRKMGTSYRVKIDGKEYSPQEISAMILRKIKDDASAYLGEEVTDVIITVPAYFNDNQRQATKDAGRIAGLNVKRLINEPTAAAIAYGLDKKNARMKIAVLDLGGGTFDVTIMELDNQVFEVISTSGDTQLGGTDMDKILVDYIVSEFQKAEGVDLKGDSMAIQRVREAAEKAKIELSTSITTDINLPYVTAT
;
A
#
# COMPACT_ATOMS: atom_id res chain seq x y z
N MET A 1 -10.49 0.93 28.14
CA MET A 1 -10.86 0.43 26.80
C MET A 1 -9.89 1.09 25.85
N GLY A 2 -9.02 0.33 25.18
CA GLY A 2 -7.96 0.91 24.33
C GLY A 2 -8.56 1.69 23.16
N LYS A 3 -7.79 2.65 22.62
CA LYS A 3 -8.23 3.43 21.46
C LYS A 3 -8.40 2.54 20.23
N ILE A 4 -9.46 2.81 19.46
CA ILE A 4 -9.66 2.23 18.13
C ILE A 4 -8.84 3.04 17.14
N ILE A 5 -8.01 2.39 16.32
CA ILE A 5 -7.31 3.05 15.21
C ILE A 5 -7.96 2.70 13.86
N GLY A 6 -7.90 3.66 12.94
CA GLY A 6 -8.21 3.44 11.53
C GLY A 6 -6.93 3.05 10.79
N ILE A 7 -6.99 1.99 10.00
CA ILE A 7 -5.89 1.53 9.15
C ILE A 7 -6.33 1.59 7.70
N ASP A 8 -5.61 2.37 6.91
CA ASP A 8 -5.63 2.23 5.47
C ASP A 8 -4.63 1.15 5.05
N LEU A 9 -5.11 -0.02 4.63
CA LEU A 9 -4.26 -1.13 4.19
C LEU A 9 -4.12 -1.06 2.67
N GLY A 10 -3.14 -0.31 2.16
CA GLY A 10 -2.99 -0.08 0.72
C GLY A 10 -2.05 -1.05 0.02
N THR A 11 -2.10 -1.02 -1.32
CA THR A 11 -1.29 -1.90 -2.19
C THR A 11 0.20 -1.62 -2.09
N SER A 12 0.58 -0.34 -2.14
CA SER A 12 1.99 0.10 -2.09
C SER A 12 2.37 0.65 -0.72
N ASN A 13 1.47 1.41 -0.09
CA ASN A 13 1.66 1.99 1.22
C ASN A 13 0.39 1.78 2.04
N SER A 14 0.55 1.62 3.35
CA SER A 14 -0.50 1.63 4.34
C SER A 14 -0.37 2.88 5.22
N ALA A 15 -1.45 3.31 5.86
CA ALA A 15 -1.43 4.41 6.81
C ALA A 15 -2.26 4.06 8.05
N ALA A 16 -1.96 4.70 9.18
CA ALA A 16 -2.73 4.55 10.41
C ALA A 16 -3.10 5.91 10.99
N ALA A 17 -4.29 5.99 11.56
CA ALA A 17 -4.83 7.19 12.17
C ALA A 17 -5.60 6.88 13.45
N VAL A 18 -5.61 7.83 14.38
CA VAL A 18 -6.32 7.75 15.65
C VAL A 18 -6.96 9.09 15.97
N LEU A 19 -8.07 9.08 16.71
CA LEU A 19 -8.68 10.31 17.22
C LEU A 19 -8.00 10.73 18.53
N ILE A 20 -7.43 11.92 18.56
CA ILE A 20 -6.86 12.54 19.76
C ILE A 20 -7.54 13.89 19.96
N GLY A 21 -8.25 14.05 21.08
CA GLY A 21 -9.00 15.28 21.37
C GLY A 21 -10.06 15.60 20.30
N GLY A 22 -10.67 14.57 19.69
CA GLY A 22 -11.65 14.71 18.63
C GLY A 22 -11.08 15.02 17.24
N LYS A 23 -9.75 15.12 17.10
CA LYS A 23 -9.09 15.36 15.81
C LYS A 23 -8.44 14.08 15.27
N PRO A 24 -8.60 13.77 13.98
CA PRO A 24 -7.81 12.70 13.34
C PRO A 24 -6.32 13.06 13.34
N THR A 25 -5.50 12.15 13.83
CA THR A 25 -4.04 12.28 13.89
C THR A 25 -3.40 11.07 13.22
N ILE A 26 -2.53 11.30 12.24
CA ILE A 26 -1.76 10.25 11.57
C ILE A 26 -0.66 9.74 12.50
N ILE A 27 -0.56 8.42 12.60
CA ILE A 27 0.49 7.70 13.33
C ILE A 27 1.64 7.42 12.33
N PRO A 28 2.85 7.95 12.56
CA PRO A 28 4.00 7.63 11.71
C PRO A 28 4.50 6.21 11.98
N SER A 29 5.18 5.60 11.01
CA SER A 29 5.95 4.39 11.29
C SER A 29 7.14 4.70 12.21
N ALA A 30 7.68 3.68 12.87
CA ALA A 30 8.85 3.84 13.74
C ALA A 30 10.08 4.41 13.00
N GLU A 31 10.15 4.22 11.68
CA GLU A 31 11.23 4.74 10.83
C GLU A 31 11.05 6.22 10.44
N GLY A 32 9.92 6.85 10.79
CA GLY A 32 9.65 8.26 10.52
C GLY A 32 8.99 8.52 9.17
N LEU A 33 9.57 9.42 8.37
CA LEU A 33 9.06 9.75 7.03
C LEU A 33 9.57 8.75 6.00
N THR A 34 8.66 8.22 5.20
CA THR A 34 8.95 7.35 4.06
C THR A 34 8.68 8.09 2.75
N ILE A 35 8.91 7.45 1.59
CA ILE A 35 8.52 8.02 0.28
C ILE A 35 7.03 8.37 0.23
N GLY A 36 6.18 7.61 0.93
CA GLY A 36 4.75 7.86 1.07
C GLY A 36 4.37 8.85 2.17
N GLY A 37 5.34 9.56 2.77
CA GLY A 37 5.12 10.45 3.91
C GLY A 37 5.06 9.69 5.25
N LYS A 38 4.10 10.03 6.11
CA LYS A 38 3.86 9.32 7.39
C LYS A 38 3.08 8.02 7.14
N ALA A 39 3.69 7.11 6.39
CA ALA A 39 3.09 5.89 5.90
C ALA A 39 3.99 4.68 6.16
N PHE A 40 3.40 3.50 6.06
CA PHE A 40 4.03 2.20 6.23
C PHE A 40 4.11 1.54 4.84
N PRO A 41 5.30 1.39 4.24
CA PRO A 41 5.41 0.67 2.97
C PRO A 41 4.82 -0.74 3.10
N SER A 42 3.97 -1.14 2.16
CA SER A 42 3.31 -2.45 2.14
C SER A 42 4.26 -3.50 1.55
N VAL A 43 5.41 -3.65 2.20
CA VAL A 43 6.54 -4.49 1.78
C VAL A 43 6.92 -5.43 2.91
N VAL A 44 7.09 -6.71 2.59
CA VAL A 44 7.56 -7.75 3.51
C VAL A 44 8.75 -8.43 2.89
N ALA A 45 9.83 -8.64 3.64
CA ALA A 45 10.98 -9.38 3.17
C ALA A 45 11.42 -10.44 4.18
N PHE A 46 12.00 -11.52 3.66
CA PHE A 46 12.62 -12.58 4.45
C PHE A 46 14.13 -12.55 4.19
N THR A 47 14.92 -12.34 5.23
CA THR A 47 16.38 -12.37 5.12
C THR A 47 16.88 -13.80 4.93
N LYS A 48 18.19 -13.98 4.67
CA LYS A 48 18.80 -15.31 4.55
C LYS A 48 18.80 -16.07 5.88
N GLU A 49 18.74 -15.34 6.98
CA GLU A 49 18.69 -15.83 8.36
C GLU A 49 17.24 -16.05 8.85
N ASP A 50 16.26 -16.12 7.94
CA ASP A 50 14.82 -16.29 8.24
C ASP A 50 14.24 -15.17 9.15
N GLN A 51 14.90 -14.01 9.20
CA GLN A 51 14.36 -12.83 9.86
C GLN A 51 13.34 -12.13 8.95
N ARG A 52 12.25 -11.66 9.54
CA ARG A 52 11.21 -10.92 8.81
C ARG A 52 11.45 -9.42 8.94
N LEU A 53 11.52 -8.75 7.80
CA LEU A 53 11.52 -7.29 7.70
C LEU A 53 10.16 -6.85 7.15
N VAL A 54 9.64 -5.74 7.65
CA VAL A 54 8.35 -5.17 7.21
C VAL A 54 8.48 -3.66 7.09
N GLY A 55 7.90 -3.07 6.04
CA GLY A 55 7.93 -1.63 5.83
C GLY A 55 9.24 -1.14 5.24
N GLU A 56 9.74 -0.01 5.74
CA GLU A 56 10.92 0.65 5.20
C GLU A 56 12.20 -0.23 5.23
N PRO A 57 12.48 -1.02 6.29
CA PRO A 57 13.60 -1.97 6.28
C PRO A 57 13.50 -3.01 5.17
N ALA A 58 12.30 -3.54 4.89
CA ALA A 58 12.09 -4.51 3.81
C ALA A 58 12.28 -3.88 2.44
N ARG A 59 11.78 -2.65 2.26
CA ARG A 59 11.95 -1.87 1.03
C ARG A 59 13.42 -1.58 0.73
N ARG A 60 14.21 -1.15 1.71
CA ARG A 60 15.63 -0.79 1.51
C ARG A 60 16.51 -1.93 0.97
N GLN A 61 16.20 -3.17 1.36
CA GLN A 61 16.97 -4.33 0.92
C GLN A 61 16.41 -5.02 -0.32
N ALA A 62 15.30 -4.52 -0.88
CA ALA A 62 14.62 -5.13 -2.02
C ALA A 62 15.55 -5.35 -3.22
N ILE A 63 16.44 -4.39 -3.51
CA ILE A 63 17.46 -4.49 -4.57
C ILE A 63 18.35 -5.72 -4.41
N SER A 64 18.84 -5.98 -3.19
CA SER A 64 19.80 -7.07 -2.91
C SER A 64 19.13 -8.41 -2.65
N ASN A 65 17.81 -8.44 -2.52
CA ASN A 65 17.04 -9.63 -2.14
C ASN A 65 15.65 -9.65 -2.83
N PRO A 66 15.58 -9.50 -4.16
CA PRO A 66 14.31 -9.31 -4.86
C PRO A 66 13.39 -10.54 -4.71
N ASP A 67 13.94 -11.75 -4.79
CA ASP A 67 13.16 -13.00 -4.79
C ASP A 67 12.53 -13.33 -3.43
N ARG A 68 13.01 -12.69 -2.35
CA ARG A 68 12.45 -12.84 -0.99
C ARG A 68 11.75 -11.57 -0.50
N THR A 69 11.47 -10.63 -1.40
CA THR A 69 10.79 -9.38 -1.10
C THR A 69 9.43 -9.34 -1.77
N ILE A 70 8.38 -9.31 -0.96
CA ILE A 70 6.99 -9.34 -1.38
C ILE A 70 6.45 -7.91 -1.37
N THR A 71 5.88 -7.51 -2.50
CA THR A 71 5.19 -6.22 -2.71
C THR A 71 3.81 -6.47 -3.31
N ALA A 72 2.94 -5.45 -3.30
CA ALA A 72 1.63 -5.48 -3.96
C ALA A 72 0.71 -6.66 -3.57
N ILE A 73 0.91 -7.26 -2.39
CA ILE A 73 0.20 -8.48 -1.98
C ILE A 73 -1.32 -8.27 -1.90
N LYS A 74 -1.76 -7.03 -1.68
CA LYS A 74 -3.18 -6.64 -1.68
C LYS A 74 -3.89 -7.06 -2.98
N ARG A 75 -3.21 -7.02 -4.14
CA ARG A 75 -3.75 -7.48 -5.43
C ARG A 75 -4.08 -8.99 -5.46
N LYS A 76 -3.59 -9.77 -4.49
CA LYS A 76 -3.80 -11.22 -4.38
C LYS A 76 -4.77 -11.61 -3.27
N MET A 77 -5.30 -10.67 -2.50
CA MET A 77 -6.25 -10.94 -1.42
C MET A 77 -7.48 -11.69 -1.93
N GLY A 78 -8.00 -12.63 -1.14
CA GLY A 78 -9.18 -13.42 -1.49
C GLY A 78 -8.96 -14.47 -2.59
N THR A 79 -7.71 -14.71 -3.02
CA THR A 79 -7.36 -15.73 -4.02
C THR A 79 -6.68 -16.94 -3.38
N SER A 80 -6.48 -18.02 -4.15
CA SER A 80 -5.71 -19.20 -3.75
C SER A 80 -4.18 -19.02 -3.87
N TYR A 81 -3.71 -17.82 -4.22
CA TYR A 81 -2.29 -17.53 -4.37
C TYR A 81 -1.48 -17.88 -3.11
N ARG A 82 -0.24 -18.31 -3.32
CA ARG A 82 0.71 -18.63 -2.26
C ARG A 82 2.07 -18.02 -2.60
N VAL A 83 2.63 -17.30 -1.64
CA VAL A 83 4.04 -16.89 -1.66
C VAL A 83 4.86 -18.05 -1.13
N LYS A 84 5.85 -18.51 -1.89
CA LYS A 84 6.77 -19.57 -1.46
C LYS A 84 8.11 -18.97 -1.08
N ILE A 85 8.53 -19.14 0.16
CA ILE A 85 9.84 -18.71 0.67
C ILE A 85 10.47 -19.89 1.40
N ASP A 86 11.63 -20.35 0.92
CA ASP A 86 12.41 -21.42 1.56
C ASP A 86 11.59 -22.68 1.93
N GLY A 87 10.70 -23.10 1.04
CA GLY A 87 9.84 -24.27 1.23
C GLY A 87 8.61 -24.04 2.13
N LYS A 88 8.45 -22.84 2.71
CA LYS A 88 7.23 -22.43 3.42
C LYS A 88 6.29 -21.72 2.45
N GLU A 89 4.99 -21.96 2.61
CA GLU A 89 3.95 -21.26 1.85
C GLU A 89 3.20 -20.29 2.74
N TYR A 90 3.00 -19.06 2.25
CA TYR A 90 2.23 -18.02 2.91
C TYR A 90 1.06 -17.58 2.03
N SER A 91 -0.11 -17.46 2.63
CA SER A 91 -1.27 -16.82 2.04
C SER A 91 -1.11 -15.29 1.98
N PRO A 92 -1.82 -14.61 1.06
CA PRO A 92 -1.89 -13.15 1.03
C PRO A 92 -2.27 -12.55 2.40
N GLN A 93 -3.19 -13.19 3.11
CA GLN A 93 -3.66 -12.79 4.42
C GLN A 93 -2.55 -12.82 5.47
N GLU A 94 -1.69 -13.85 5.45
CA GLU A 94 -0.56 -13.95 6.38
C GLU A 94 0.51 -12.88 6.12
N ILE A 95 0.79 -12.58 4.85
CA ILE A 95 1.71 -11.50 4.48
C ILE A 95 1.12 -10.14 4.87
N SER A 96 -0.16 -9.88 4.56
CA SER A 96 -0.85 -8.66 5.00
C SER A 96 -0.92 -8.55 6.52
N ALA A 97 -1.05 -9.66 7.24
CA ALA A 97 -0.99 -9.67 8.71
C ALA A 97 0.38 -9.25 9.25
N MET A 98 1.48 -9.50 8.53
CA MET A 98 2.80 -8.98 8.92
C MET A 98 2.83 -7.45 8.85
N ILE A 99 2.23 -6.87 7.82
CA ILE A 99 2.08 -5.40 7.67
C ILE A 99 1.21 -4.85 8.81
N LEU A 100 0.06 -5.47 9.07
CA LEU A 100 -0.85 -5.06 10.14
C LEU A 100 -0.24 -5.19 11.54
N ARG A 101 0.59 -6.22 11.79
CA ARG A 101 1.36 -6.33 13.05
C ARG A 101 2.35 -5.18 13.22
N LYS A 102 3.11 -4.83 12.18
CA LYS A 102 3.99 -3.66 12.25
C LYS A 102 3.20 -2.38 12.59
N ILE A 103 2.06 -2.17 11.93
CA ILE A 103 1.20 -1.01 12.22
C ILE A 103 0.69 -1.05 13.66
N LYS A 104 0.25 -2.22 14.16
CA LYS A 104 -0.16 -2.43 15.55
C LYS A 104 0.96 -2.04 16.52
N ASP A 105 2.16 -2.55 16.31
CA ASP A 105 3.30 -2.38 17.22
C ASP A 105 3.74 -0.92 17.26
N ASP A 106 3.91 -0.29 16.09
CA ASP A 106 4.30 1.12 15.98
C ASP A 106 3.21 2.04 16.55
N ALA A 107 1.93 1.74 16.31
CA ALA A 107 0.81 2.50 16.88
C ALA A 107 0.71 2.34 18.40
N SER A 108 0.96 1.14 18.92
CA SER A 108 0.95 0.90 20.36
C SER A 108 2.08 1.65 21.06
N ALA A 109 3.27 1.65 20.47
CA ALA A 109 4.40 2.43 20.95
C ALA A 109 4.12 3.94 20.92
N TYR A 110 3.52 4.44 19.83
CA TYR A 110 3.14 5.85 19.69
C TYR A 110 2.09 6.29 20.73
N LEU A 111 1.13 5.41 21.05
CA LEU A 111 0.05 5.71 21.99
C LEU A 111 0.41 5.44 23.46
N GLY A 112 1.45 4.65 23.72
CA GLY A 112 1.82 4.21 25.07
C GLY A 112 0.87 3.16 25.67
N GLU A 113 0.01 2.54 24.85
CA GLU A 113 -0.94 1.50 25.24
C GLU A 113 -1.12 0.47 24.12
N GLU A 114 -1.53 -0.75 24.43
CA GLU A 114 -1.74 -1.78 23.41
C GLU A 114 -2.96 -1.48 22.53
N VAL A 115 -2.74 -1.46 21.22
CA VAL A 115 -3.81 -1.39 20.22
C VAL A 115 -4.38 -2.77 19.95
N THR A 116 -5.68 -2.94 20.18
CA THR A 116 -6.38 -4.22 19.96
C THR A 116 -7.53 -4.11 18.97
N ASP A 117 -8.25 -2.98 18.97
CA ASP A 117 -9.45 -2.78 18.14
C ASP A 117 -9.14 -1.86 16.94
N VAL A 118 -9.59 -2.24 15.75
CA VAL A 118 -9.30 -1.50 14.51
C VAL A 118 -10.48 -1.40 13.56
N ILE A 119 -10.46 -0.37 12.73
CA ILE A 119 -11.25 -0.26 11.50
C ILE A 119 -10.27 -0.33 10.33
N ILE A 120 -10.53 -1.18 9.34
CA ILE A 120 -9.63 -1.35 8.18
C ILE A 120 -10.35 -0.94 6.90
N THR A 121 -9.67 -0.19 6.03
CA THR A 121 -10.19 0.18 4.71
C THR A 121 -10.12 -1.00 3.73
N VAL A 122 -11.03 -1.03 2.76
CA VAL A 122 -10.97 -1.90 1.57
C VAL A 122 -11.47 -1.14 0.35
N PRO A 123 -11.03 -1.49 -0.87
CA PRO A 123 -11.58 -0.91 -2.09
C PRO A 123 -13.09 -1.12 -2.18
N ALA A 124 -13.81 -0.20 -2.81
CA ALA A 124 -15.27 -0.30 -2.90
C ALA A 124 -15.70 -1.60 -3.62
N TYR A 125 -14.92 -2.00 -4.62
CA TYR A 125 -15.12 -3.19 -5.47
C TYR A 125 -14.74 -4.52 -4.85
N PHE A 126 -14.18 -4.55 -3.64
CA PHE A 126 -13.83 -5.81 -3.02
C PHE A 126 -15.07 -6.68 -2.82
N ASN A 127 -15.00 -7.90 -3.37
CA ASN A 127 -16.02 -8.92 -3.18
C ASN A 127 -15.94 -9.52 -1.75
N ASP A 128 -16.90 -10.38 -1.42
CA ASP A 128 -16.99 -10.98 -0.09
C ASP A 128 -15.74 -11.77 0.31
N ASN A 129 -15.11 -12.47 -0.62
CA ASN A 129 -13.88 -13.23 -0.37
C ASN A 129 -12.71 -12.29 -0.01
N GLN A 130 -12.54 -11.19 -0.75
CA GLN A 130 -11.49 -10.21 -0.49
C GLN A 130 -11.71 -9.46 0.83
N ARG A 131 -12.97 -9.12 1.14
CA ARG A 131 -13.36 -8.53 2.44
C ARG A 131 -13.09 -9.48 3.59
N GLN A 132 -13.48 -10.75 3.45
CA GLN A 132 -13.23 -11.75 4.48
C GLN A 132 -11.72 -11.99 4.68
N ALA A 133 -10.96 -12.11 3.59
CA ALA A 133 -9.51 -12.23 3.64
C ALA A 133 -8.85 -11.05 4.39
N THR A 134 -9.36 -9.83 4.22
CA THR A 134 -8.85 -8.65 4.93
C THR A 134 -9.16 -8.70 6.43
N LYS A 135 -10.37 -9.15 6.82
CA LYS A 135 -10.70 -9.41 8.23
C LYS A 135 -9.82 -10.49 8.83
N ASP A 136 -9.56 -11.56 8.08
CA ASP A 136 -8.71 -12.67 8.52
C ASP A 136 -7.26 -12.21 8.72
N ALA A 137 -6.73 -11.38 7.83
CA ALA A 137 -5.41 -10.76 8.01
C ALA A 137 -5.34 -9.95 9.31
N GLY A 138 -6.39 -9.17 9.63
CA GLY A 138 -6.51 -8.48 10.92
C GLY A 138 -6.50 -9.45 12.11
N ARG A 139 -7.28 -10.53 12.04
CA ARG A 139 -7.31 -11.56 13.11
C ARG A 139 -5.95 -12.23 13.29
N ILE A 140 -5.27 -12.61 12.20
CA ILE A 140 -3.92 -13.22 12.23
C ILE A 140 -2.89 -12.24 12.82
N ALA A 141 -3.12 -10.94 12.65
CA ALA A 141 -2.30 -9.89 13.26
C ALA A 141 -2.59 -9.65 14.76
N GLY A 142 -3.56 -10.37 15.35
CA GLY A 142 -3.98 -10.14 16.74
C GLY A 142 -4.81 -8.87 16.91
N LEU A 143 -5.51 -8.45 15.85
CA LEU A 143 -6.39 -7.28 15.86
C LEU A 143 -7.86 -7.72 15.78
N ASN A 144 -8.70 -7.04 16.54
CA ASN A 144 -10.15 -7.16 16.49
C ASN A 144 -10.72 -6.14 15.49
N VAL A 145 -11.04 -6.63 14.30
CA VAL A 145 -11.57 -5.80 13.20
C VAL A 145 -13.03 -5.47 13.47
N LYS A 146 -13.29 -4.31 14.07
CA LYS A 146 -14.65 -3.84 14.41
C LYS A 146 -15.50 -3.62 13.17
N ARG A 147 -14.89 -3.08 12.11
CA ARG A 147 -15.56 -2.73 10.87
C ARG A 147 -14.57 -2.71 9.71
N LEU A 148 -15.05 -3.13 8.55
CA LEU A 148 -14.43 -2.75 7.28
C LEU A 148 -15.18 -1.54 6.72
N ILE A 149 -14.43 -0.56 6.21
CA ILE A 149 -14.99 0.61 5.55
C ILE A 149 -14.47 0.68 4.12
N ASN A 150 -15.29 1.17 3.19
CA ASN A 150 -14.82 1.40 1.83
C ASN A 150 -13.87 2.61 1.81
N GLU A 151 -12.76 2.50 1.09
CA GLU A 151 -11.78 3.57 0.87
C GLU A 151 -12.43 4.91 0.48
N PRO A 152 -13.30 4.99 -0.55
CA PRO A 152 -13.92 6.26 -0.92
C PRO A 152 -14.83 6.82 0.17
N THR A 153 -15.48 5.96 0.96
CA THR A 153 -16.29 6.41 2.10
C THR A 153 -15.41 6.97 3.22
N ALA A 154 -14.27 6.36 3.50
CA ALA A 154 -13.31 6.87 4.48
C ALA A 154 -12.75 8.23 4.06
N ALA A 155 -12.40 8.38 2.76
CA ALA A 155 -11.97 9.66 2.19
C ALA A 155 -13.06 10.74 2.28
N ALA A 156 -14.30 10.38 1.96
CA ALA A 156 -15.43 11.30 2.06
C ALA A 156 -15.68 11.75 3.51
N ILE A 157 -15.65 10.83 4.48
CA ILE A 157 -15.73 11.17 5.91
C ILE A 157 -14.64 12.17 6.27
N ALA A 158 -13.38 11.88 5.93
CA ALA A 158 -12.26 12.79 6.21
C ALA A 158 -12.48 14.19 5.61
N TYR A 159 -13.00 14.29 4.39
CA TYR A 159 -13.31 15.56 3.73
C TYR A 159 -14.45 16.34 4.38
N GLY A 160 -15.50 15.66 4.86
CA GLY A 160 -16.68 16.30 5.41
C GLY A 160 -16.69 16.53 6.91
N LEU A 161 -15.68 16.07 7.66
CA LEU A 161 -15.59 16.24 9.13
C LEU A 161 -15.84 17.67 9.60
N ASP A 162 -15.30 18.67 8.87
CA ASP A 162 -15.42 20.08 9.24
C ASP A 162 -16.56 20.81 8.51
N LYS A 163 -17.33 20.12 7.65
CA LYS A 163 -18.34 20.72 6.77
C LYS A 163 -19.75 20.60 7.33
N LYS A 164 -20.01 21.32 8.42
CA LYS A 164 -21.35 21.38 9.05
C LYS A 164 -22.36 22.05 8.11
N ASN A 165 -23.60 21.53 8.08
CA ASN A 165 -24.72 22.03 7.27
C ASN A 165 -24.46 22.08 5.76
N ALA A 166 -23.47 21.33 5.27
CA ALA A 166 -23.23 21.22 3.84
C ALA A 166 -24.16 20.17 3.22
N ARG A 167 -24.75 20.55 2.07
CA ARG A 167 -25.33 19.60 1.13
C ARG A 167 -24.59 19.71 -0.19
N MET A 168 -23.95 18.63 -0.63
CA MET A 168 -23.20 18.64 -1.89
C MET A 168 -23.06 17.25 -2.49
N LYS A 169 -22.93 17.21 -3.81
CA LYS A 169 -22.49 16.01 -4.52
C LYS A 169 -20.97 16.02 -4.63
N ILE A 170 -20.36 14.90 -4.30
CA ILE A 170 -18.91 14.71 -4.27
C ILE A 170 -18.57 13.56 -5.22
N ALA A 171 -17.51 13.73 -5.99
CA ALA A 171 -16.85 12.63 -6.67
C ALA A 171 -15.52 12.34 -5.95
N VAL A 172 -15.37 11.12 -5.45
CA VAL A 172 -14.10 10.62 -4.92
C VAL A 172 -13.41 9.85 -6.03
N LEU A 173 -12.27 10.36 -6.48
CA LEU A 173 -11.39 9.69 -7.43
C LEU A 173 -10.17 9.18 -6.67
N ASP A 174 -10.04 7.86 -6.55
CA ASP A 174 -8.95 7.20 -5.86
C ASP A 174 -8.12 6.40 -6.87
N LEU A 175 -6.96 6.94 -7.25
CA LEU A 175 -6.00 6.25 -8.11
C LEU A 175 -4.78 5.87 -7.27
N GLY A 176 -4.82 4.66 -6.72
CA GLY A 176 -3.76 4.11 -5.90
C GLY A 176 -2.66 3.42 -6.71
N GLY A 177 -1.77 2.70 -6.02
CA GLY A 177 -0.76 1.86 -6.67
C GLY A 177 -1.35 0.64 -7.37
N GLY A 178 -2.50 0.15 -6.91
CA GLY A 178 -3.09 -1.12 -7.32
C GLY A 178 -4.43 -1.05 -8.03
N THR A 179 -5.20 -0.01 -7.75
CA THR A 179 -6.63 0.06 -8.01
C THR A 179 -7.01 1.49 -8.36
N PHE A 180 -8.04 1.63 -9.18
CA PHE A 180 -8.67 2.90 -9.49
C PHE A 180 -10.16 2.83 -9.18
N ASP A 181 -10.62 3.66 -8.26
CA ASP A 181 -12.03 3.75 -7.87
C ASP A 181 -12.57 5.15 -8.12
N VAL A 182 -13.81 5.24 -8.62
CA VAL A 182 -14.58 6.48 -8.75
C VAL A 182 -15.91 6.29 -8.05
N THR A 183 -16.17 7.08 -7.02
CA THR A 183 -17.43 7.02 -6.26
C THR A 183 -18.12 8.37 -6.28
N ILE A 184 -19.38 8.39 -6.70
CA ILE A 184 -20.26 9.55 -6.59
C ILE A 184 -21.08 9.42 -5.31
N MET A 185 -21.02 10.46 -4.47
CA MET A 185 -21.65 10.49 -3.16
C MET A 185 -22.44 11.78 -2.98
N GLU A 186 -23.52 11.71 -2.19
CA GLU A 186 -24.19 12.90 -1.66
C GLU A 186 -23.82 13.04 -0.18
N LEU A 187 -23.32 14.22 0.18
CA LEU A 187 -23.15 14.66 1.54
C LEU A 187 -24.38 15.48 1.91
N ASP A 188 -25.09 15.07 2.95
CA ASP A 188 -26.16 15.85 3.59
C ASP A 188 -25.96 15.80 5.11
N ASN A 189 -25.62 16.94 5.73
CA ASN A 189 -25.47 17.06 7.19
C ASN A 189 -24.53 15.99 7.81
N GLN A 190 -23.37 15.76 7.19
CA GLN A 190 -22.36 14.74 7.57
C GLN A 190 -22.78 13.28 7.34
N VAL A 191 -23.98 13.04 6.80
CA VAL A 191 -24.38 11.75 6.28
C VAL A 191 -23.88 11.63 4.85
N PHE A 192 -23.18 10.53 4.55
CA PHE A 192 -22.70 10.23 3.22
C PHE A 192 -23.50 9.08 2.63
N GLU A 193 -24.15 9.35 1.51
CA GLU A 193 -24.83 8.34 0.71
C GLU A 193 -24.04 8.06 -0.56
N VAL A 194 -23.73 6.80 -0.82
CA VAL A 194 -23.11 6.38 -2.08
C VAL A 194 -24.20 6.30 -3.13
N ILE A 195 -24.13 7.14 -4.16
CA ILE A 195 -25.06 7.12 -5.29
C ILE A 195 -24.62 6.06 -6.30
N SER A 196 -23.34 6.05 -6.63
CA SER A 196 -22.77 5.10 -7.59
C SER A 196 -21.29 4.94 -7.34
N THR A 197 -20.78 3.76 -7.69
CA THR A 197 -19.35 3.47 -7.73
C THR A 197 -19.03 2.87 -9.10
N SER A 198 -17.83 3.16 -9.63
CA SER A 198 -17.20 2.51 -10.80
C SER A 198 -15.70 2.36 -10.54
N GLY A 199 -14.98 1.47 -11.22
CA GLY A 199 -13.53 1.33 -11.02
C GLY A 199 -12.90 0.17 -11.76
N ASP A 200 -11.57 0.03 -11.59
CA ASP A 200 -10.77 -1.10 -12.07
C ASP A 200 -9.80 -1.56 -10.96
N THR A 201 -9.95 -2.82 -10.55
CA THR A 201 -9.16 -3.44 -9.47
C THR A 201 -7.74 -3.84 -9.90
N GLN A 202 -7.38 -3.64 -11.18
CA GLN A 202 -6.07 -3.97 -11.75
C GLN A 202 -5.44 -2.79 -12.49
N LEU A 203 -5.83 -1.56 -12.15
CA LEU A 203 -5.28 -0.32 -12.71
C LEU A 203 -4.70 0.56 -11.59
N GLY A 204 -3.44 0.95 -11.70
CA GLY A 204 -2.85 1.90 -10.76
C GLY A 204 -1.41 2.29 -11.08
N GLY A 205 -0.75 2.94 -10.11
CA GLY A 205 0.61 3.43 -10.25
C GLY A 205 1.65 2.35 -10.59
N THR A 206 1.46 1.10 -10.16
CA THR A 206 2.37 -0.02 -10.51
C THR A 206 2.33 -0.37 -11.99
N ASP A 207 1.20 -0.15 -12.66
CA ASP A 207 1.07 -0.41 -14.10
C ASP A 207 1.78 0.70 -14.90
N MET A 208 1.75 1.94 -14.39
CA MET A 208 2.58 3.05 -14.92
C MET A 208 4.07 2.76 -14.75
N ASP A 209 4.48 2.28 -13.57
CA ASP A 209 5.87 1.90 -13.31
C ASP A 209 6.33 0.80 -14.28
N LYS A 210 5.48 -0.21 -14.52
CA LYS A 210 5.77 -1.28 -15.47
C LYS A 210 6.02 -0.74 -16.88
N ILE A 211 5.19 0.19 -17.37
CA ILE A 211 5.37 0.80 -18.69
C ILE A 211 6.73 1.50 -18.79
N LEU A 212 7.12 2.25 -17.75
CA LEU A 212 8.42 2.92 -17.70
C LEU A 212 9.58 1.92 -17.63
N VAL A 213 9.47 0.86 -16.83
CA VAL A 213 10.47 -0.21 -16.77
C VAL A 213 10.67 -0.85 -18.13
N ASP A 214 9.58 -1.24 -18.81
CA ASP A 214 9.64 -1.87 -20.13
C ASP A 214 10.31 -0.93 -21.16
N TYR A 215 10.00 0.37 -21.09
CA TYR A 215 10.64 1.40 -21.91
C TYR A 215 12.15 1.50 -21.64
N ILE A 216 12.56 1.64 -20.37
CA ILE A 216 13.97 1.77 -19.98
C ILE A 216 14.78 0.55 -20.42
N VAL A 217 14.25 -0.67 -20.18
CA VAL A 217 14.91 -1.91 -20.57
C VAL A 217 15.04 -2.01 -22.10
N SER A 218 13.99 -1.63 -22.84
CA SER A 218 14.01 -1.61 -24.31
C SER A 218 15.07 -0.63 -24.84
N GLU A 219 15.12 0.60 -24.32
CA GLU A 219 16.09 1.60 -24.78
C GLU A 219 17.53 1.21 -24.42
N PHE A 220 17.75 0.64 -23.23
CA PHE A 220 19.06 0.10 -22.85
C PHE A 220 19.50 -1.03 -23.79
N GLN A 221 18.60 -1.96 -24.12
CA GLN A 221 18.90 -3.04 -25.06
C GLN A 221 19.26 -2.53 -26.45
N LYS A 222 18.59 -1.46 -26.94
CA LYS A 222 18.92 -0.84 -28.24
C LYS A 222 20.27 -0.14 -28.22
N ALA A 223 20.61 0.54 -27.12
CA ALA A 223 21.85 1.30 -26.99
C ALA A 223 23.07 0.41 -26.75
N GLU A 224 22.96 -0.57 -25.84
CA GLU A 224 24.09 -1.36 -25.35
C GLU A 224 24.08 -2.82 -25.85
N GLY A 225 22.99 -3.28 -26.46
CA GLY A 225 22.85 -4.66 -26.94
C GLY A 225 22.65 -5.73 -25.84
N VAL A 226 22.48 -5.31 -24.59
CA VAL A 226 22.34 -6.19 -23.41
C VAL A 226 20.89 -6.25 -22.94
N ASP A 227 20.36 -7.45 -22.72
CA ASP A 227 19.01 -7.65 -22.16
C ASP A 227 19.05 -7.81 -20.63
N LEU A 228 18.44 -6.86 -19.92
CA LEU A 228 18.38 -6.87 -18.46
C LEU A 228 17.34 -7.84 -17.88
N LYS A 229 16.41 -8.38 -18.69
CA LYS A 229 15.27 -9.18 -18.19
C LYS A 229 15.66 -10.43 -17.42
N GLY A 230 16.84 -11.00 -17.69
CA GLY A 230 17.37 -12.17 -16.99
C GLY A 230 18.01 -11.86 -15.63
N ASP A 231 18.31 -10.60 -15.35
CA ASP A 231 19.00 -10.16 -14.12
C ASP A 231 17.98 -9.54 -13.15
N SER A 232 17.56 -10.33 -12.15
CA SER A 232 16.54 -9.90 -11.18
C SER A 232 16.99 -8.69 -10.36
N MET A 233 18.30 -8.57 -10.08
CA MET A 233 18.85 -7.40 -9.38
C MET A 233 18.81 -6.16 -10.27
N ALA A 234 19.23 -6.27 -11.54
CA ALA A 234 19.16 -5.16 -12.48
C ALA A 234 17.72 -4.68 -12.69
N ILE A 235 16.77 -5.60 -12.89
CA ILE A 235 15.34 -5.25 -13.06
C ILE A 235 14.78 -4.57 -11.81
N GLN A 236 15.16 -5.03 -10.61
CA GLN A 236 14.70 -4.37 -9.39
C GLN A 236 15.27 -2.95 -9.25
N ARG A 237 16.52 -2.73 -9.64
CA ARG A 237 17.12 -1.37 -9.67
C ARG A 237 16.44 -0.47 -10.68
N VAL A 238 16.13 -0.98 -11.88
CA VAL A 238 15.40 -0.25 -12.91
C VAL A 238 13.99 0.10 -12.41
N ARG A 239 13.31 -0.83 -11.73
CA ARG A 239 11.97 -0.58 -11.16
C ARG A 239 11.97 0.56 -10.14
N GLU A 240 12.91 0.56 -9.21
CA GLU A 240 13.01 1.63 -8.20
C GLU A 240 13.35 2.98 -8.84
N ALA A 241 14.24 3.00 -9.84
CA ALA A 241 14.56 4.21 -10.56
C ALA A 241 13.38 4.72 -11.40
N ALA A 242 12.61 3.82 -12.02
CA ALA A 242 11.42 4.15 -12.79
C ALA A 242 10.30 4.76 -11.93
N GLU A 243 10.03 4.18 -10.75
CA GLU A 243 9.05 4.73 -9.81
C GLU A 243 9.49 6.12 -9.32
N LYS A 244 10.77 6.28 -8.98
CA LYS A 244 11.33 7.58 -8.59
C LYS A 244 11.19 8.61 -9.71
N ALA A 245 11.56 8.25 -10.94
CA ALA A 245 11.44 9.11 -12.11
C ALA A 245 9.98 9.53 -12.37
N LYS A 246 9.03 8.58 -12.29
CA LYS A 246 7.58 8.86 -12.39
C LYS A 246 7.13 9.90 -11.38
N ILE A 247 7.57 9.78 -10.13
CA ILE A 247 7.22 10.71 -9.05
C ILE A 247 7.84 12.09 -9.31
N GLU A 248 9.11 12.16 -9.68
CA GLU A 248 9.79 13.43 -9.99
C GLU A 248 9.14 14.18 -11.17
N LEU A 249 8.69 13.46 -12.20
CA LEU A 249 7.97 14.02 -13.34
C LEU A 249 6.57 14.55 -13.00
N SER A 250 6.07 14.34 -11.79
CA SER A 250 4.83 14.97 -11.33
C SER A 250 5.01 16.47 -11.02
N THR A 251 6.25 16.93 -10.85
CA THR A 251 6.58 18.33 -10.59
C THR A 251 7.62 18.90 -11.56
N SER A 252 8.40 18.04 -12.22
CA SER A 252 9.47 18.40 -13.14
C SER A 252 9.10 18.02 -14.57
N ILE A 253 9.65 18.73 -15.56
CA ILE A 253 9.40 18.44 -16.99
C ILE A 253 10.28 17.26 -17.47
N THR A 254 11.43 17.07 -16.85
CA THR A 254 12.43 16.05 -17.18
C THR A 254 13.02 15.46 -15.90
N THR A 255 13.53 14.22 -15.98
CA THR A 255 14.27 13.53 -14.91
C THR A 255 15.34 12.65 -15.55
N ASP A 256 16.43 12.41 -14.81
CA ASP A 256 17.54 11.58 -15.24
C ASP A 256 17.56 10.25 -14.48
N ILE A 257 17.66 9.15 -15.21
CA ILE A 257 17.85 7.82 -14.64
C ILE A 257 19.33 7.46 -14.74
N ASN A 258 20.02 7.47 -13.59
CA ASN A 258 21.42 7.10 -13.50
C ASN A 258 21.59 5.82 -12.67
N LEU A 259 21.92 4.71 -13.34
CA LEU A 259 22.16 3.40 -12.74
C LEU A 259 23.58 2.90 -13.07
N PRO A 260 24.62 3.37 -12.36
CA PRO A 260 25.98 2.89 -12.59
C PRO A 260 26.09 1.38 -12.36
N TYR A 261 26.79 0.67 -13.24
CA TYR A 261 26.97 -0.79 -13.15
C TYR A 261 25.63 -1.53 -13.03
N VAL A 262 24.64 -1.17 -13.85
CA VAL A 262 23.26 -1.69 -13.74
C VAL A 262 23.18 -3.21 -13.74
N THR A 263 24.04 -3.86 -14.53
CA THR A 263 24.23 -5.30 -14.59
C THR A 263 25.72 -5.62 -14.64
N ALA A 264 26.09 -6.81 -14.18
CA ALA A 264 27.45 -7.35 -14.29
C ALA A 264 27.51 -8.24 -15.53
N THR A 265 27.75 -7.63 -16.69
CA THR A 265 28.19 -8.36 -17.90
C THR A 265 29.65 -8.74 -17.81
#